data_AF-A0A6G8CNG2-F1
#
_entry.id   AF-A0A6G8CNG2-F1
#
_cell.length_a   1.000
_cell.length_b   1.000
_cell.length_c   1.000
_cell.angle_alpha   90.00
_cell.angle_beta   90.00
_cell.angle_gamma   90.00
#
_symmetry.space_group_name_H-M   'P 1'
#
loop_
_entity.id
_entity.type
_entity.pdbx_description
1 polymer ?
#
loop_
_entity_poly.entity_id
_entity_poly.type
_entity_poly.pdbx_seq_one_letter_code
_entity_poly.pdbx_strand_id
1 'polypeptide(L)'
;MSVELEQEDDSIFEDRLWHHRGWEARVIKNEDDDGWAVAMTQDGQAEPALVGPWTMGRDKKSPKPLDMAAFNTLVKTACEVIRRSEQHLAAMLHKEIQIEVRGLRVTVALDIEPDEENPSATLTAIAADGSQLAKVRVRPDHNLTRSSAQRWADTGYPRDREE
;
A
#
# COMPACT_ATOMS: atom_id res chain seq x y z
N MET A 1 -12.45 7.58 -28.84
CA MET A 1 -13.48 6.62 -28.43
C MET A 1 -13.21 6.30 -26.97
N SER A 2 -13.71 7.14 -26.07
CA SER A 2 -13.65 6.90 -24.64
C SER A 2 -14.95 6.21 -24.29
N VAL A 3 -14.88 4.96 -23.85
CA VAL A 3 -16.05 4.26 -23.35
C VAL A 3 -16.39 4.87 -21.99
N GLU A 4 -17.34 5.80 -22.00
CA GLU A 4 -18.05 6.25 -20.82
C GLU A 4 -18.78 5.00 -20.29
N LEU A 5 -18.20 4.34 -19.28
CA LEU A 5 -18.89 3.27 -18.57
C LEU A 5 -20.01 3.93 -17.77
N GLU A 6 -21.20 3.96 -18.35
CA GLU A 6 -22.44 4.23 -17.67
C GLU A 6 -22.60 3.18 -16.55
N GLN A 7 -22.12 3.52 -15.36
CA GLN A 7 -22.33 2.72 -14.16
C GLN A 7 -23.76 2.98 -13.68
N GLU A 8 -24.68 2.19 -14.23
CA GLU A 8 -26.01 2.02 -13.65
C GLU A 8 -25.81 1.45 -12.22
N ASP A 9 -26.26 2.20 -11.22
CA ASP A 9 -26.30 1.82 -9.78
C ASP A 9 -27.33 0.69 -9.55
N ASP A 10 -27.25 -0.39 -10.33
CA ASP A 10 -28.10 -1.56 -10.16
C ASP A 10 -27.42 -2.51 -9.18
N SER A 11 -28.06 -2.70 -8.01
CA SER A 11 -27.53 -3.62 -7.02
C SER A 11 -27.73 -5.07 -7.49
N ILE A 12 -26.66 -5.71 -7.95
CA ILE A 12 -26.66 -7.10 -8.43
C ILE A 12 -26.46 -8.05 -7.24
N PHE A 13 -27.29 -9.09 -7.16
CA PHE A 13 -27.24 -10.11 -6.12
C PHE A 13 -27.37 -11.53 -6.71
N GLU A 14 -26.33 -12.00 -7.39
CA GLU A 14 -26.26 -13.35 -7.98
C GLU A 14 -25.43 -14.30 -7.11
N ASP A 15 -25.57 -15.61 -7.30
CA ASP A 15 -24.83 -16.62 -6.51
C ASP A 15 -23.30 -16.41 -6.52
N ARG A 16 -22.78 -15.84 -7.62
CA ARG A 16 -21.34 -15.68 -7.90
C ARG A 16 -20.91 -14.25 -8.21
N LEU A 17 -21.84 -13.31 -8.28
CA LEU A 17 -21.56 -11.91 -8.59
C LEU A 17 -22.47 -11.02 -7.76
N TRP A 18 -21.89 -10.19 -6.91
CA TRP A 18 -22.62 -9.18 -6.14
C TRP A 18 -22.07 -7.82 -6.51
N HIS A 19 -22.94 -6.86 -6.83
CA HIS A 19 -22.58 -5.44 -6.95
C HIS A 19 -23.48 -4.66 -6.00
N HIS A 20 -22.88 -4.00 -5.01
CA HIS A 20 -23.64 -3.21 -4.05
C HIS A 20 -22.76 -2.17 -3.37
N ARG A 21 -23.28 -0.94 -3.19
CA ARG A 21 -22.59 0.17 -2.51
C ARG A 21 -21.21 0.50 -3.10
N GLY A 22 -21.08 0.44 -4.43
CA GLY A 22 -19.82 0.73 -5.12
C GLY A 22 -18.74 -0.36 -4.95
N TRP A 23 -19.14 -1.59 -4.64
CA TRP A 23 -18.26 -2.75 -4.55
C TRP A 23 -18.82 -3.90 -5.38
N GLU A 24 -17.96 -4.51 -6.19
CA GLU A 24 -18.21 -5.74 -6.93
C GLU A 24 -17.48 -6.90 -6.25
N ALA A 25 -18.20 -7.96 -5.90
CA ALA A 25 -17.66 -9.22 -5.41
C ALA A 25 -17.92 -10.32 -6.45
N ARG A 26 -16.86 -10.85 -7.06
CA ARG A 26 -16.95 -11.88 -8.09
C ARG A 26 -16.27 -13.17 -7.66
N VAL A 27 -17.01 -14.29 -7.70
CA VAL A 27 -16.48 -15.62 -7.40
C VAL A 27 -15.92 -16.27 -8.65
N ILE A 28 -14.59 -16.32 -8.70
CA ILE A 28 -13.80 -16.92 -9.77
C ILE A 28 -13.25 -18.27 -9.33
N LYS A 29 -12.98 -19.15 -10.29
CA LYS A 29 -12.28 -20.39 -10.00
C LYS A 29 -10.80 -20.05 -9.78
N ASN A 30 -10.21 -20.55 -8.70
CA ASN A 30 -8.77 -20.39 -8.51
C ASN A 30 -8.04 -21.34 -9.47
N GLU A 31 -7.06 -20.84 -10.22
CA GLU A 31 -6.25 -21.65 -11.14
C GLU A 31 -5.10 -22.36 -10.42
N ASP A 32 -4.70 -21.86 -9.23
CA ASP A 32 -3.55 -22.34 -8.47
C ASP A 32 -3.93 -23.37 -7.38
N ASP A 33 -5.18 -23.37 -6.94
CA ASP A 33 -5.72 -24.26 -5.89
C ASP A 33 -7.05 -24.86 -6.36
N ASP A 34 -7.37 -26.12 -6.03
CA ASP A 34 -8.63 -26.80 -6.41
C ASP A 34 -9.80 -26.22 -5.59
N GLY A 35 -10.11 -24.94 -5.83
CA GLY A 35 -10.99 -24.13 -5.02
C GLY A 35 -11.53 -22.90 -5.75
N TRP A 36 -12.30 -22.10 -5.00
CA TRP A 36 -12.86 -20.84 -5.47
C TRP A 36 -12.09 -19.69 -4.85
N ALA A 37 -12.07 -18.56 -5.52
CA ALA A 37 -11.60 -17.29 -4.99
C ALA A 37 -12.67 -16.24 -5.19
N VAL A 38 -12.69 -15.25 -4.30
CA VAL A 38 -13.53 -14.08 -4.44
C VAL A 38 -12.63 -12.88 -4.72
N ALA A 39 -12.92 -12.19 -5.81
CA ALA A 39 -12.29 -10.94 -6.20
C ALA A 39 -13.22 -9.80 -5.79
N MET A 40 -12.71 -8.88 -4.98
CA MET A 40 -13.37 -7.66 -4.55
C MET A 40 -12.80 -6.48 -5.34
N THR A 41 -13.63 -5.87 -6.17
CA THR A 41 -13.26 -4.71 -6.98
C THR A 41 -14.06 -3.50 -6.51
N GLN A 42 -13.37 -2.40 -6.24
CA GLN A 42 -14.05 -1.14 -5.98
C GLN A 42 -14.49 -0.53 -7.31
N ASP A 43 -15.68 0.03 -7.32
CA ASP A 43 -16.24 0.68 -8.48
C ASP A 43 -15.30 1.80 -9.01
N GLY A 44 -15.05 1.81 -10.32
CA GLY A 44 -14.07 2.68 -10.97
C GLY A 44 -12.61 2.22 -10.91
N GLN A 45 -12.31 1.07 -10.29
CA GLN A 45 -10.97 0.47 -10.32
C GLN A 45 -10.85 -0.60 -11.41
N ALA A 46 -9.74 -0.60 -12.14
CA ALA A 46 -9.45 -1.60 -13.16
C ALA A 46 -9.01 -2.96 -12.57
N GLU A 47 -8.43 -2.93 -11.36
CA GLU A 47 -7.91 -4.11 -10.67
C GLU A 47 -8.66 -4.36 -9.35
N PRO A 48 -8.83 -5.64 -8.95
CA PRO A 48 -9.45 -5.98 -7.69
C PRO A 48 -8.56 -5.57 -6.51
N ALA A 49 -9.14 -4.87 -5.55
CA ALA A 49 -8.46 -4.46 -4.31
C ALA A 49 -8.08 -5.64 -3.41
N LEU A 50 -8.82 -6.75 -3.50
CA LEU A 50 -8.58 -7.96 -2.72
C LEU A 50 -9.00 -9.19 -3.53
N VAL A 51 -8.12 -10.17 -3.64
CA VAL A 51 -8.45 -11.52 -4.13
C VAL A 51 -8.11 -12.50 -3.03
N GLY A 52 -9.11 -13.25 -2.56
CA GLY A 52 -8.95 -14.18 -1.44
C GLY A 52 -9.62 -15.52 -1.69
N PRO A 53 -9.19 -16.59 -0.98
CA PRO A 53 -9.83 -17.89 -1.10
C PRO A 53 -11.30 -17.81 -0.66
N TRP A 54 -12.16 -18.43 -1.46
CA TRP A 54 -13.59 -18.53 -1.22
C TRP A 54 -14.00 -19.97 -0.90
N THR A 55 -14.93 -20.10 0.03
CA THR A 55 -15.32 -21.41 0.53
C THR A 55 -16.14 -22.18 -0.51
N MET A 56 -15.74 -23.42 -0.79
CA MET A 56 -16.55 -24.37 -1.55
C MET A 56 -17.87 -24.63 -0.82
N GLY A 57 -18.98 -24.57 -1.55
CA GLY A 57 -20.32 -24.85 -1.06
C GLY A 57 -20.49 -26.32 -0.66
N ARG A 58 -21.65 -26.63 -0.10
CA ARG A 58 -21.97 -27.95 0.47
C ARG A 58 -21.84 -29.11 -0.53
N ASP A 59 -22.00 -28.84 -1.82
CA ASP A 59 -21.87 -29.80 -2.91
C ASP A 59 -20.40 -30.15 -3.24
N LYS A 60 -19.42 -29.52 -2.58
CA LYS A 60 -17.97 -29.64 -2.82
C LYS A 60 -17.52 -29.32 -4.25
N LYS A 61 -18.41 -28.78 -5.09
CA LYS A 61 -18.15 -28.40 -6.48
C LYS A 61 -18.55 -26.95 -6.75
N SER A 62 -19.75 -26.56 -6.36
CA SER A 62 -20.22 -25.17 -6.48
C SER A 62 -19.65 -24.30 -5.36
N PRO A 63 -19.33 -23.03 -5.63
CA PRO A 63 -18.95 -22.11 -4.57
C PRO A 63 -20.11 -21.93 -3.59
N LYS A 64 -19.81 -21.55 -2.34
CA LYS A 64 -20.87 -21.12 -1.44
C LYS A 64 -21.50 -19.85 -2.02
N PRO A 65 -22.85 -19.75 -2.12
CA PRO A 65 -23.52 -18.52 -2.53
C PRO A 65 -22.99 -17.35 -1.71
N LEU A 66 -22.72 -16.22 -2.36
CA LEU A 66 -22.53 -14.98 -1.62
C LEU A 66 -23.82 -14.64 -0.88
N ASP A 67 -23.65 -14.28 0.38
CA ASP A 67 -24.72 -13.75 1.23
C ASP A 67 -24.33 -12.37 1.73
N MET A 68 -25.33 -11.60 2.17
CA MET A 68 -25.12 -10.21 2.57
C MET A 68 -24.14 -10.07 3.74
N ALA A 69 -24.08 -11.03 4.67
CA ALA A 69 -23.12 -10.97 5.78
C ALA A 69 -21.68 -11.25 5.30
N ALA A 70 -21.52 -12.19 4.38
CA ALA A 70 -20.22 -12.49 3.77
C ALA A 70 -19.72 -11.33 2.90
N PHE A 71 -20.60 -10.75 2.08
CA PHE A 71 -20.29 -9.55 1.28
C PHE A 71 -19.84 -8.37 2.14
N ASN A 72 -20.59 -8.04 3.20
CA ASN A 72 -20.22 -6.95 4.11
C ASN A 72 -18.85 -7.19 4.80
N THR A 73 -18.51 -8.44 5.08
CA THR A 73 -17.19 -8.80 5.62
C THR A 73 -16.10 -8.55 4.59
N LEU A 74 -16.30 -9.02 3.35
CA LEU A 74 -15.34 -8.82 2.27
C LEU A 74 -15.11 -7.34 1.94
N VAL A 75 -16.17 -6.53 1.91
CA VAL A 75 -16.07 -5.07 1.72
C VAL A 75 -15.18 -4.46 2.80
N LYS A 76 -15.40 -4.81 4.08
CA LYS A 76 -14.56 -4.30 5.18
C LYS A 76 -13.10 -4.71 5.02
N THR A 77 -12.85 -5.98 4.69
CA THR A 77 -11.48 -6.46 4.47
C THR A 77 -10.83 -5.77 3.27
N ALA A 78 -11.54 -5.61 2.15
CA ALA A 78 -11.03 -4.94 0.97
C ALA A 78 -10.71 -3.46 1.26
N CYS A 79 -11.59 -2.73 1.96
CA CYS A 79 -11.30 -1.37 2.43
C CYS A 79 -10.04 -1.34 3.31
N GLU A 80 -9.87 -2.31 4.21
CA GLU A 80 -8.68 -2.39 5.06
C GLU A 80 -7.42 -2.73 4.26
N VAL A 81 -7.51 -3.57 3.22
CA VAL A 81 -6.39 -3.87 2.33
C VAL A 81 -5.96 -2.64 1.55
N ILE A 82 -6.90 -1.87 0.98
CA ILE A 82 -6.60 -0.60 0.31
C ILE A 82 -5.88 0.32 1.29
N ARG A 83 -6.50 0.59 2.44
CA ARG A 83 -5.90 1.47 3.46
C ARG A 83 -4.52 0.99 3.92
N ARG A 84 -4.33 -0.33 4.07
CA ARG A 84 -3.03 -0.91 4.46
C ARG A 84 -2.01 -0.83 3.33
N SER A 85 -2.42 -0.97 2.08
CA SER A 85 -1.54 -0.82 0.91
C SER A 85 -1.05 0.62 0.79
N GLU A 86 -1.94 1.60 0.99
CA GLU A 86 -1.60 3.02 1.04
C GLU A 86 -0.66 3.32 2.20
N GLN A 87 -0.92 2.75 3.38
CA GLN A 87 -0.02 2.90 4.54
C GLN A 87 1.34 2.22 4.32
N HIS A 88 1.37 1.08 3.63
CA HIS A 88 2.62 0.40 3.30
C HIS A 88 3.42 1.21 2.29
N LEU A 89 2.76 1.76 1.27
CA LEU A 89 3.35 2.68 0.32
C LEU A 89 3.90 3.91 1.08
N ALA A 90 3.10 4.56 1.92
CA ALA A 90 3.54 5.70 2.73
C ALA A 90 4.71 5.36 3.67
N ALA A 91 4.74 4.17 4.27
CA ALA A 91 5.86 3.74 5.13
C ALA A 91 7.14 3.38 4.34
N MET A 92 7.00 3.00 3.08
CA MET A 92 8.15 2.85 2.18
C MET A 92 8.69 4.22 1.75
N LEU A 93 7.81 5.21 1.62
CA LEU A 93 8.15 6.58 1.22
C LEU A 93 8.76 7.38 2.37
N HIS A 94 8.33 7.17 3.61
CA HIS A 94 8.82 7.87 4.78
C HIS A 94 9.47 6.90 5.77
N LYS A 95 10.79 6.99 5.91
CA LYS A 95 11.57 6.14 6.82
C LYS A 95 12.34 6.99 7.81
N GLU A 96 12.13 6.79 9.10
CA GLU A 96 12.90 7.48 10.14
C GLU A 96 13.72 6.50 10.98
N ILE A 97 14.91 6.95 11.40
CA ILE A 97 15.77 6.21 12.30
C ILE A 97 16.43 7.14 13.31
N GLN A 98 16.39 6.72 14.58
CA GLN A 98 17.09 7.40 15.66
C GLN A 98 18.49 6.80 15.85
N ILE A 99 19.49 7.66 15.74
CA ILE A 99 20.91 7.36 15.99
C ILE A 99 21.44 8.21 17.13
N GLU A 100 22.55 7.76 17.72
CA GLU A 100 23.29 8.53 18.72
C GLU A 100 24.62 8.97 18.10
N VAL A 101 24.89 10.28 18.17
CA VAL A 101 26.05 10.92 17.57
C VAL A 101 26.73 11.74 18.66
N ARG A 102 27.93 11.32 19.08
CA ARG A 102 28.69 11.99 20.16
C ARG A 102 27.88 12.19 21.46
N GLY A 103 27.03 11.22 21.80
CA GLY A 103 26.15 11.26 22.98
C GLY A 103 24.88 12.08 22.83
N LEU A 104 24.62 12.65 21.65
CA LEU A 104 23.38 13.36 21.32
C LEU A 104 22.50 12.49 20.44
N ARG A 105 21.19 12.46 20.72
CA ARG A 105 20.22 11.78 19.86
C ARG A 105 19.97 12.62 18.62
N VAL A 106 20.04 11.97 17.46
CA VAL A 106 19.73 12.56 16.16
C VAL A 106 18.75 11.63 15.45
N THR A 107 17.63 12.19 14.99
CA THR A 107 16.67 11.51 14.14
C THR A 107 17.05 11.79 12.70
N VAL A 108 17.34 10.74 11.93
CA VAL A 108 17.56 10.81 10.49
C VAL A 108 16.30 10.31 9.80
N ALA A 109 15.64 11.17 9.05
CA ALA A 109 14.46 10.85 8.26
C ALA A 109 14.82 10.84 6.77
N LEU A 110 14.38 9.81 6.05
CA LEU A 110 14.39 9.70 4.61
C LEU A 110 12.95 9.85 4.12
N ASP A 111 12.77 10.82 3.24
CA ASP A 111 11.49 11.16 2.63
C ASP A 111 11.61 10.93 1.12
N ILE A 112 10.85 10.01 0.55
CA ILE A 112 10.85 9.67 -0.87
C ILE A 112 9.52 10.18 -1.45
N GLU A 113 9.61 11.02 -2.46
CA GLU A 113 8.48 11.51 -3.24
C GLU A 113 8.35 10.63 -4.49
N PRO A 114 7.27 9.84 -4.61
CA PRO A 114 7.03 9.00 -5.78
C PRO A 114 6.44 9.88 -6.90
N ASP A 115 7.30 10.57 -7.62
CA ASP A 115 6.91 11.25 -8.85
C ASP A 115 7.02 10.27 -10.03
N GLU A 116 6.00 10.26 -10.91
CA GLU A 116 5.93 9.34 -12.05
C GLU A 116 7.04 9.58 -13.10
N GLU A 117 7.60 10.79 -13.14
CA GLU A 117 8.62 11.17 -14.11
C GLU A 117 10.02 11.31 -13.47
N ASN A 118 10.11 11.80 -12.22
CA ASN A 118 11.38 12.01 -11.52
C ASN A 118 11.28 11.77 -10.01
N PRO A 119 11.31 10.51 -9.53
CA PRO A 119 11.23 10.22 -8.10
C PRO A 119 12.40 10.87 -7.34
N SER A 120 12.09 11.65 -6.31
CA SER A 120 13.07 12.31 -5.45
C SER A 120 13.12 11.68 -4.07
N ALA A 121 14.28 11.74 -3.42
CA ALA A 121 14.38 11.46 -2.00
C ALA A 121 15.22 12.49 -1.27
N THR A 122 14.91 12.69 0.00
CA THR A 122 15.52 13.70 0.86
C THR A 122 15.85 13.10 2.22
N LEU A 123 17.12 13.18 2.62
CA LEU A 123 17.58 12.89 3.97
C LEU A 123 17.60 14.14 4.81
N THR A 124 16.97 14.09 5.98
CA THR A 124 16.93 15.16 6.96
C THR A 124 17.47 14.65 8.28
N ALA A 125 18.45 15.35 8.86
CA ALA A 125 18.94 15.11 10.20
C ALA A 125 18.33 16.13 11.17
N ILE A 126 17.75 15.65 12.25
CA ILE A 126 17.04 16.43 13.26
C ILE A 126 17.67 16.12 14.62
N ALA A 127 18.11 17.14 15.36
CA ALA A 127 18.64 17.00 16.70
C ALA A 127 17.54 16.64 17.71
N ALA A 128 17.94 16.21 18.91
CA ALA A 128 17.02 15.86 19.99
C ALA A 128 16.08 16.99 20.42
N ASP A 129 16.47 18.26 20.21
CA ASP A 129 15.66 19.44 20.50
C ASP A 129 14.67 19.80 19.38
N GLY A 130 14.67 19.04 18.27
CA GLY A 130 13.84 19.29 17.10
C GLY A 130 14.49 20.19 16.04
N SER A 131 15.69 20.73 16.29
CA SER A 131 16.42 21.53 15.30
C SER A 131 16.92 20.69 14.12
N GLN A 132 16.64 21.13 12.90
CA GLN A 132 17.20 20.51 11.70
C GLN A 132 18.71 20.79 11.61
N LEU A 133 19.52 19.74 11.70
CA LEU A 133 20.98 19.81 11.56
C LEU A 133 21.40 19.86 10.09
N ALA A 134 20.73 19.07 9.24
CA ALA A 134 21.02 19.01 7.82
C ALA A 134 19.83 18.50 7.01
N LYS A 135 19.79 18.87 5.73
CA LYS A 135 18.84 18.38 4.73
C LYS A 135 19.56 18.24 3.39
N VAL A 136 19.53 17.05 2.80
CA VAL A 136 20.24 16.73 1.55
C VAL A 136 19.34 15.89 0.64
N ARG A 137 19.39 16.14 -0.68
CA ARG A 137 18.72 15.30 -1.66
C ARG A 137 19.57 14.05 -1.89
N VAL A 138 18.92 12.90 -1.97
CA VAL A 138 19.55 11.61 -2.27
C VAL A 138 18.77 10.90 -3.36
N ARG A 139 19.35 9.83 -3.89
CA ARG A 139 18.66 8.95 -4.85
C ARG A 139 17.44 8.31 -4.16
N PRO A 140 16.32 8.09 -4.88
CA PRO A 140 15.14 7.42 -4.34
C PRO A 140 15.41 5.97 -3.89
N ASP A 141 16.45 5.34 -4.45
CA ASP A 141 16.92 4.01 -4.03
C ASP A 141 17.83 4.05 -2.77
N HIS A 142 17.98 5.22 -2.13
CA HIS A 142 18.88 5.35 -0.97
C HIS A 142 18.38 4.52 0.22
N ASN A 143 19.10 3.46 0.55
CA ASN A 143 18.76 2.63 1.70
C ASN A 143 19.20 3.27 3.02
N LEU A 144 18.27 3.95 3.69
CA LEU A 144 18.48 4.47 5.04
C LEU A 144 18.57 3.30 6.04
N THR A 145 19.78 3.03 6.51
CA THR A 145 20.09 2.06 7.57
C THR A 145 20.78 2.76 8.74
N ARG A 146 20.84 2.11 9.92
CA ARG A 146 21.53 2.65 11.10
C ARG A 146 22.98 3.00 10.80
N SER A 147 23.69 2.12 10.09
CA SER A 147 25.08 2.33 9.71
C SER A 147 25.27 3.47 8.72
N SER A 148 24.39 3.60 7.71
CA SER A 148 24.43 4.72 6.75
C SER A 148 24.16 6.06 7.44
N ALA A 149 23.12 6.11 8.28
CA ALA A 149 22.78 7.30 9.07
C ALA A 149 23.93 7.72 10.00
N GLN A 150 24.54 6.75 10.69
CA GLN A 150 25.63 7.00 11.61
C GLN A 150 26.89 7.48 10.88
N ARG A 151 27.20 6.91 9.71
CA ARG A 151 28.30 7.37 8.86
C ARG A 151 28.07 8.80 8.38
N TRP A 152 26.87 9.12 7.91
CA TRP A 152 26.52 10.46 7.45
C TRP A 152 26.66 11.51 8.56
N ALA A 153 26.18 11.18 9.76
CA ALA A 153 26.31 12.06 10.92
C ALA A 153 27.77 12.20 11.42
N ASP A 154 28.56 11.12 11.41
CA ASP A 154 29.98 11.16 11.82
C ASP A 154 30.82 12.04 10.86
N THR A 155 30.50 12.00 9.57
CA THR A 155 31.11 12.86 8.54
C THR A 155 30.67 14.32 8.58
N GLY A 156 29.78 14.71 9.50
CA GLY A 156 29.32 16.09 9.65
C GLY A 156 28.26 16.52 8.62
N TYR A 157 27.41 15.59 8.18
CA TYR A 157 26.33 15.82 7.21
C TYR A 157 26.80 16.42 5.88
N PRO A 158 27.75 15.78 5.18
CA PRO A 158 28.16 16.23 3.86
C PRO A 158 26.93 16.28 2.95
N ARG A 159 26.81 17.37 2.19
CA ARG A 159 25.90 17.44 1.04
C ARG A 159 26.47 16.48 0.00
N ASP A 160 25.64 15.57 -0.49
CA ASP A 160 26.00 14.74 -1.64
C ASP A 160 26.34 15.71 -2.78
N ARG A 161 27.57 15.66 -3.27
CA ARG A 161 27.95 16.35 -4.48
C ARG A 161 27.33 15.54 -5.60
N GLU A 162 26.33 16.09 -6.28
CA GLU A 162 25.82 15.57 -7.54
C GLU A 162 27.03 15.33 -8.47
N GLU A 163 27.30 14.05 -8.78
CA GLU A 163 28.14 13.61 -9.92
C GLU A 163 27.23 13.03 -11.01
#